data_AF-A0A3D3ZJ58-F1
#
_entry.id   AF-A0A3D3ZJ58-F1
#
_cell.length_a   1.000
_cell.length_b   1.000
_cell.length_c   1.000
_cell.angle_alpha   90.00
_cell.angle_beta   90.00
_cell.angle_gamma   90.00
#
_symmetry.space_group_name_H-M   'P 1'
#
loop_
_entity.id
_entity.type
_entity.pdbx_description
1 polymer ?
#
loop_
_entity_poly.entity_id
_entity_poly.type
_entity_poly.pdbx_seq_one_letter_code
_entity_poly.pdbx_strand_id
1 'polypeptide(L)'
;SDNLVFLPFVWPIVDAYAYLPRFSSLRESFGDSREPLSPPHFRARLHMALSKAVLNRSYLSLLFHPFVEEVEEYFEVMHSTLEELRDLVREGIIWCAPCSAVAQWMLSHPMNFSAFY
;
A
#
# COMPACT_ATOMS: atom_id res chain seq x y z
N SER A 1 15.92 12.04 -19.48
CA SER A 1 14.73 11.45 -18.82
C SER A 1 14.81 9.93 -18.69
N ASP A 2 15.82 9.28 -19.27
CA ASP A 2 15.77 7.84 -19.61
C ASP A 2 16.17 6.89 -18.47
N ASN A 3 16.22 7.37 -17.21
CA ASN A 3 16.60 6.60 -16.02
C ASN A 3 15.77 6.95 -14.78
N LEU A 4 14.58 7.53 -14.96
CA LEU A 4 13.68 7.87 -13.86
C LEU A 4 12.60 6.79 -13.69
N VAL A 5 12.53 6.17 -12.51
CA VAL A 5 11.48 5.20 -12.17
C VAL A 5 10.41 5.86 -11.29
N PHE A 6 9.16 5.69 -11.68
CA PHE A 6 8.00 6.09 -10.89
C PHE A 6 7.39 4.87 -10.19
N LEU A 7 7.34 4.91 -8.87
CA LEU A 7 6.73 3.88 -8.03
C LEU A 7 5.49 4.46 -7.34
N PRO A 8 4.28 4.25 -7.91
CA PRO A 8 3.07 4.89 -7.40
C PRO A 8 2.60 4.22 -6.10
N PHE A 9 2.11 5.02 -5.15
CA PHE A 9 1.27 4.53 -4.06
C PHE A 9 -0.20 4.92 -4.32
N VAL A 10 -1.12 4.30 -3.59
CA VAL A 10 -2.56 4.48 -3.78
C VAL A 10 -3.18 5.06 -2.50
N TRP A 11 -3.86 6.20 -2.61
CA TRP A 11 -4.36 6.95 -1.43
C TRP A 11 -5.28 6.15 -0.50
N PRO A 12 -6.31 5.43 -0.99
CA PRO A 12 -7.22 4.65 -0.13
C PRO A 12 -6.59 3.66 0.85
N ILE A 13 -5.33 3.25 0.64
CA ILE A 13 -4.60 2.31 1.51
C ILE A 13 -3.53 2.98 2.39
N VAL A 14 -3.55 4.31 2.48
CA VAL A 14 -2.65 5.08 3.35
C VAL A 14 -3.33 5.35 4.69
N ASP A 15 -2.63 5.09 5.79
CA ASP A 15 -3.09 5.32 7.18
C ASP A 15 -3.54 6.77 7.44
N ALA A 16 -2.80 7.75 6.93
CA ALA A 16 -3.14 9.16 7.07
C ALA A 16 -4.44 9.50 6.33
N TYR A 17 -4.66 8.89 5.15
CA TYR A 17 -5.91 8.99 4.42
C TYR A 17 -7.05 8.33 5.21
N ALA A 18 -6.82 7.20 5.85
CA ALA A 18 -7.83 6.52 6.64
C ALA A 18 -8.23 7.30 7.89
N TYR A 19 -7.27 7.78 8.67
CA TYR A 19 -7.53 8.21 10.05
C TYR A 19 -7.55 9.72 10.26
N LEU A 20 -6.83 10.51 9.46
CA LEU A 20 -6.68 11.93 9.77
C LEU A 20 -7.83 12.78 9.20
N PRO A 21 -8.45 13.67 10.00
CA PRO A 21 -9.55 14.52 9.57
C PRO A 21 -9.21 15.42 8.37
N ARG A 22 -7.96 15.90 8.27
CA ARG A 22 -7.49 16.77 7.17
C ARG A 22 -7.62 16.16 5.77
N PHE A 23 -7.75 14.84 5.66
CA PHE A 23 -7.94 14.14 4.39
C PHE A 23 -9.42 13.90 4.04
N SER A 24 -10.39 14.51 4.76
CA SER A 24 -11.82 14.31 4.50
C SER A 24 -12.23 14.58 3.05
N SER A 25 -11.73 15.66 2.44
CA SER A 25 -12.06 16.01 1.05
C SER A 25 -11.39 15.06 0.05
N LEU A 26 -10.22 14.52 0.39
CA LEU A 26 -9.56 13.50 -0.42
C LEU A 26 -10.32 12.16 -0.33
N ARG A 27 -10.86 11.81 0.84
CA ARG A 27 -11.74 10.63 0.97
C ARG A 27 -12.96 10.74 0.07
N GLU A 28 -13.65 11.88 0.14
CA GLU A 28 -14.80 12.19 -0.71
C GLU A 28 -14.48 12.11 -2.20
N SER A 29 -13.33 12.62 -2.66
CA SER A 29 -12.94 12.54 -4.08
C SER A 29 -12.68 11.11 -4.57
N PHE A 30 -12.43 10.18 -3.66
CA PHE A 30 -12.29 8.74 -3.94
C PHE A 30 -13.61 7.96 -3.72
N GLY A 31 -14.71 8.65 -3.42
CA GLY A 31 -16.03 8.05 -3.21
C GLY A 31 -16.28 7.52 -1.79
N ASP A 32 -15.38 7.78 -0.84
CA ASP A 32 -15.55 7.43 0.56
C ASP A 32 -16.31 8.51 1.35
N SER A 33 -16.75 8.16 2.55
CA SER A 33 -17.24 9.15 3.52
C SER A 33 -16.14 10.13 3.92
N ARG A 34 -16.53 11.35 4.28
CA ARG A 34 -15.62 12.37 4.84
C ARG A 34 -15.09 11.98 6.22
N GLU A 35 -15.79 11.10 6.94
CA GLU A 35 -15.37 10.61 8.26
C GLU A 35 -14.13 9.72 8.15
N PRO A 36 -13.28 9.66 9.21
CA PRO A 36 -12.23 8.65 9.30
C PRO A 36 -12.77 7.23 9.16
N LEU A 37 -11.98 6.35 8.55
CA LEU A 37 -12.30 4.93 8.49
C LEU A 37 -12.16 4.31 9.89
N SER A 38 -13.04 3.35 10.19
CA SER A 38 -12.82 2.49 11.34
C SER A 38 -11.65 1.53 11.10
N PRO A 39 -10.92 1.11 12.15
CA PRO A 39 -9.82 0.16 12.01
C PRO A 39 -10.20 -1.13 11.24
N PRO A 40 -11.36 -1.78 11.49
CA PRO A 40 -11.76 -2.96 10.73
C PRO A 40 -11.96 -2.69 9.23
N HIS A 41 -12.51 -1.53 8.85
CA HIS A 41 -12.68 -1.17 7.44
C HIS A 41 -11.35 -0.92 6.75
N PHE A 42 -10.41 -0.25 7.43
CA PHE A 42 -9.08 -0.03 6.87
C PHE A 42 -8.30 -1.34 6.71
N ARG A 43 -8.35 -2.23 7.72
CA ARG A 43 -7.76 -3.57 7.65
C ARG A 43 -8.30 -4.38 6.47
N ALA A 44 -9.63 -4.42 6.29
CA ALA A 44 -10.24 -5.13 5.17
C ALA A 44 -9.76 -4.58 3.80
N ARG A 45 -9.54 -3.26 3.72
CA ARG A 45 -9.05 -2.61 2.51
C ARG A 45 -7.58 -2.96 2.21
N LEU A 46 -6.72 -3.00 3.23
CA LEU A 46 -5.33 -3.44 3.10
C LEU A 46 -5.24 -4.90 2.65
N HIS A 47 -6.03 -5.78 3.28
CA HIS A 47 -6.13 -7.19 2.90
C HIS A 47 -6.57 -7.36 1.42
N MET A 48 -7.58 -6.62 0.98
CA MET A 48 -8.00 -6.61 -0.43
C MET A 48 -6.90 -6.13 -1.37
N ALA A 49 -6.11 -5.14 -0.97
CA ALA A 49 -5.00 -4.62 -1.78
C ALA A 49 -3.88 -5.67 -1.93
N LEU A 50 -3.49 -6.34 -0.84
CA LEU A 50 -2.54 -7.46 -0.87
C LEU A 50 -3.05 -8.60 -1.76
N SER A 51 -4.30 -9.02 -1.56
CA SER A 51 -4.93 -10.08 -2.36
C SER A 51 -4.95 -9.75 -3.86
N LYS A 52 -5.26 -8.50 -4.22
CA LYS A 52 -5.22 -8.04 -5.62
C LYS A 52 -3.80 -8.02 -6.18
N ALA A 53 -2.82 -7.60 -5.39
CA ALA A 53 -1.42 -7.58 -5.81
C ALA A 53 -0.91 -8.99 -6.11
N VAL A 54 -1.25 -9.97 -5.26
CA VAL A 54 -0.97 -11.40 -5.50
C VAL A 54 -1.63 -11.88 -6.79
N LEU A 55 -2.95 -11.69 -6.90
CA LEU A 55 -3.73 -12.19 -8.03
C LEU A 55 -3.23 -11.63 -9.37
N ASN A 56 -2.95 -10.32 -9.41
CA ASN A 56 -2.55 -9.62 -10.62
C ASN A 56 -1.05 -9.65 -10.87
N ARG A 57 -0.25 -10.21 -9.94
CA ARG A 57 1.22 -10.16 -9.95
C ARG A 57 1.74 -8.73 -10.12
N SER A 58 1.10 -7.78 -9.45
CA SER A 58 1.33 -6.35 -9.62
C SER A 58 2.14 -5.74 -8.48
N TYR A 59 2.72 -4.57 -8.74
CA TYR A 59 3.36 -3.75 -7.71
C TYR A 59 2.33 -3.19 -6.71
N LEU A 60 2.73 -3.12 -5.43
CA LEU A 60 1.98 -2.47 -4.35
C LEU A 60 2.96 -1.78 -3.42
N SER A 61 2.68 -0.53 -3.05
CA SER A 61 3.37 0.19 -1.99
C SER A 61 2.45 0.32 -0.78
N LEU A 62 2.92 -0.12 0.40
CA LEU A 62 2.29 0.18 1.68
C LEU A 62 3.00 1.38 2.31
N LEU A 63 2.23 2.32 2.87
CA LEU A 63 2.75 3.55 3.44
C LEU A 63 2.04 3.81 4.78
N PHE A 64 2.83 3.83 5.84
CA PHE A 64 2.40 4.10 7.22
C PHE A 64 3.24 5.24 7.80
N HIS A 65 2.64 6.08 8.64
CA HIS A 65 3.27 7.21 9.28
C HIS A 65 3.42 6.92 10.78
N PRO A 66 4.63 6.98 11.35
CA PRO A 66 4.86 6.62 12.75
C PRO A 66 3.95 7.35 13.76
N PHE A 67 3.65 8.62 13.53
CA PHE A 67 2.80 9.42 14.42
C PHE A 67 1.31 9.05 14.35
N VAL A 68 0.86 8.37 13.29
CA VAL A 68 -0.52 7.87 13.18
C VAL A 68 -0.64 6.57 13.98
N GLU A 69 0.41 5.74 13.94
CA GLU A 69 0.45 4.42 14.60
C GLU A 69 0.71 4.50 16.12
N GLU A 70 0.66 5.68 16.73
CA GLU A 70 0.72 5.84 18.20
C GLU A 70 -0.59 5.41 18.89
N VAL A 71 -1.69 5.30 18.12
CA VAL A 71 -2.96 4.77 18.60
C VAL A 71 -2.95 3.26 18.45
N GLU A 72 -3.14 2.54 19.56
CA GLU A 72 -3.05 1.07 19.63
C GLU A 72 -3.88 0.36 18.54
N GLU A 73 -5.13 0.79 18.32
CA GLU A 73 -6.00 0.17 17.32
C GLU A 73 -5.52 0.36 15.88
N TYR A 74 -4.78 1.45 15.61
CA TYR A 74 -4.23 1.72 14.28
C TYR A 74 -2.95 0.90 14.08
N PHE A 75 -2.10 0.86 15.13
CA PHE A 75 -0.91 0.03 15.16
C PHE A 75 -1.24 -1.44 14.90
N GLU A 76 -2.29 -1.98 15.52
CA GLU A 76 -2.73 -3.37 15.31
C GLU A 76 -3.18 -3.64 13.87
N VAL A 77 -3.76 -2.66 13.18
CA VAL A 77 -4.09 -2.78 11.75
C VAL A 77 -2.84 -2.84 10.91
N MET A 78 -1.87 -1.94 11.14
CA MET A 78 -0.57 -1.97 10.45
C MET A 78 0.14 -3.30 10.73
N HIS A 79 0.29 -3.66 12.00
CA HIS A 79 1.02 -4.85 12.46
C HIS A 79 0.44 -6.11 11.82
N SER A 80 -0.88 -6.35 11.95
CA SER A 80 -1.52 -7.53 11.35
C SER A 80 -1.42 -7.58 9.83
N THR A 81 -1.39 -6.42 9.15
CA THR A 81 -1.15 -6.35 7.70
C THR A 81 0.28 -6.75 7.35
N LEU A 82 1.27 -6.34 8.14
CA LEU A 82 2.67 -6.72 7.95
C LEU A 82 2.90 -8.20 8.28
N GLU A 83 2.14 -8.80 9.19
CA GLU A 83 2.17 -10.24 9.42
C GLU A 83 1.65 -11.04 8.22
N GLU A 84 0.53 -10.61 7.62
CA GLU A 84 0.03 -11.21 6.38
C GLU A 84 1.07 -11.11 5.26
N LEU A 85 1.68 -9.93 5.07
CA LEU A 85 2.74 -9.74 4.09
C LEU A 85 3.96 -10.64 4.35
N ARG A 86 4.37 -10.78 5.63
CA ARG A 86 5.49 -11.66 6.03
C ARG A 86 5.22 -13.10 5.60
N ASP A 87 4.01 -13.59 5.78
CA ASP A 87 3.66 -14.96 5.43
C ASP A 87 3.67 -15.16 3.90
N LEU A 88 3.13 -14.20 3.13
CA LEU A 88 3.22 -14.21 1.65
C LEU A 88 4.67 -14.18 1.14
N VAL A 89 5.57 -13.46 1.83
CA VAL A 89 7.01 -13.44 1.50
C VAL A 89 7.67 -14.79 1.82
N ARG A 90 7.36 -15.39 2.98
CA ARG A 90 7.90 -16.71 3.36
C ARG A 90 7.49 -17.82 2.40
N GLU A 91 6.28 -17.74 1.89
CA GLU A 91 5.75 -18.69 0.89
C GLU A 91 6.30 -18.44 -0.53
N GLY A 92 7.08 -17.38 -0.73
CA GLY A 92 7.63 -17.02 -2.03
C GLY A 92 6.59 -16.47 -3.02
N ILE A 93 5.42 -16.05 -2.52
CA ILE A 93 4.33 -15.49 -3.32
C ILE A 93 4.62 -14.02 -3.67
N ILE A 94 5.12 -13.24 -2.70
CA ILE A 94 5.46 -11.83 -2.88
C ILE A 94 6.96 -11.62 -2.65
N TRP A 95 7.56 -10.78 -3.49
CA TRP A 95 8.84 -10.16 -3.21
C TRP A 95 8.63 -8.80 -2.54
N CYS A 96 8.97 -8.70 -1.25
CA CYS A 96 8.96 -7.44 -0.51
C CYS A 96 10.37 -6.84 -0.47
N ALA A 97 10.51 -5.59 -0.91
CA ALA A 97 11.80 -4.91 -0.97
C ALA A 97 11.67 -3.39 -0.79
N PRO A 98 12.76 -2.70 -0.39
CA PRO A 98 12.80 -1.23 -0.42
C PRO A 98 12.57 -0.69 -1.83
N CYS A 99 11.97 0.50 -1.93
CA CYS A 99 11.68 1.16 -3.22
C CYS A 99 12.92 1.28 -4.12
N SER A 100 14.12 1.46 -3.56
CA SER A 100 15.37 1.52 -4.31
C SER A 100 15.71 0.21 -5.02
N ALA A 101 15.47 -0.93 -4.37
CA ALA A 101 15.69 -2.25 -4.96
C ALA A 101 14.66 -2.55 -6.06
N VAL A 102 13.40 -2.17 -5.85
CA VAL A 102 12.35 -2.27 -6.87
C VAL A 102 12.69 -1.40 -8.08
N ALA A 103 13.11 -0.15 -7.86
CA ALA A 103 13.51 0.75 -8.93
C ALA A 103 14.70 0.23 -9.73
N GLN A 104 15.74 -0.28 -9.05
CA GLN A 104 16.88 -0.92 -9.70
C GLN A 104 16.44 -2.14 -10.53
N TRP A 105 15.56 -2.97 -9.97
CA TRP A 105 15.01 -4.11 -10.68
C TRP A 105 14.25 -3.68 -11.95
N MET A 106 13.41 -2.64 -11.88
CA MET A 106 12.69 -2.11 -13.05
C MET A 106 13.64 -1.59 -14.14
N LEU A 107 14.68 -0.83 -13.77
CA LEU A 107 15.68 -0.34 -14.74
C LEU A 107 16.42 -1.49 -15.44
N SER A 108 16.66 -2.60 -14.74
CA SER A 108 17.29 -3.79 -15.31
C SER A 108 16.33 -4.70 -16.10
N HIS A 109 15.01 -4.47 -16.03
CA HIS A 109 13.97 -5.29 -16.67
C HIS A 109 12.90 -4.46 -17.42
N PRO A 110 13.28 -3.61 -18.40
CA PRO A 110 12.36 -2.64 -19.02
C PRO A 110 11.18 -3.27 -19.79
N MET A 111 11.31 -4.50 -20.29
CA MET A 111 10.25 -5.19 -21.07
C MET A 111 9.12 -5.79 -20.22
N ASN A 112 9.26 -5.82 -18.89
CA ASN A 112 8.26 -6.43 -18.00
C ASN A 112 7.15 -5.47 -17.55
N PHE A 113 7.13 -4.21 -18.02
CA PHE A 113 6.21 -3.17 -17.53
C PHE A 113 5.40 -2.43 -18.60
N SER A 114 5.48 -2.82 -19.88
CA SER A 114 4.81 -2.13 -20.99
C SER A 114 3.27 -2.30 -21.04
N ALA A 115 2.61 -2.62 -19.94
CA ALA A 115 1.17 -2.89 -19.87
C ALA A 115 0.40 -2.03 -18.84
N PHE A 116 1.05 -1.02 -18.24
CA PHE A 116 0.43 -0.20 -17.17
C PHE A 116 0.28 1.29 -17.48
N TYR A 117 0.20 1.65 -18.77
CA TYR A 117 -0.34 2.93 -19.22
C TYR A 117 -1.45 2.72 -20.24
#